data_AF-A0A847F9A5-F1
#
_entry.id   AF-A0A847F9A5-F1
#
_cell.length_a   1.000
_cell.length_b   1.000
_cell.length_c   1.000
_cell.angle_alpha   90.00
_cell.angle_beta   90.00
_cell.angle_gamma   90.00
#
_symmetry.space_group_name_H-M   'P 1'
#
loop_
_entity.id
_entity.type
_entity.pdbx_description
1 polymer ?
#
loop_
_entity_poly.entity_id
_entity_poly.type
_entity_poly.pdbx_seq_one_letter_code
_entity_poly.pdbx_strand_id
1 'polypeptide(L)' 'MKKKIILVIIFIAVFMLLDQVFHLTHGEGWWAQVPAFFAFLGFLGGLLIFFLGKIVISALLHRNENYYESDRNNQ' A
#
# COMPACT_ATOMS: atom_id res chain seq x y z
N MET A 1 -0.46 -15.32 19.40
CA MET A 1 -0.76 -13.99 18.78
C MET A 1 -0.09 -12.84 19.51
N LYS A 2 -0.23 -12.72 20.85
CA LYS A 2 0.42 -11.65 21.65
C LYS A 2 1.93 -11.52 21.41
N LYS A 3 2.66 -12.65 21.37
CA LYS A 3 4.11 -12.67 21.07
C LYS A 3 4.46 -12.10 19.69
N LYS A 4 3.62 -12.34 18.66
CA LYS A 4 3.81 -11.80 17.31
C LYS A 4 3.58 -10.29 17.28
N ILE A 5 2.54 -9.81 17.96
CA ILE A 5 2.25 -8.38 18.09
C ILE A 5 3.40 -7.66 18.80
N ILE A 6 3.91 -8.22 19.90
CA ILE A 6 5.07 -7.67 20.61
C ILE A 6 6.29 -7.58 19.69
N LEU A 7 6.55 -8.64 18.90
CA LEU A 7 7.67 -8.66 17.97
C LEU A 7 7.54 -7.58 16.89
N VAL A 8 6.32 -7.37 16.36
CA VAL A 8 6.03 -6.27 15.42
C VAL A 8 6.27 -4.90 16.05
N ILE A 9 5.81 -4.68 17.28
CA ILE A 9 6.01 -3.41 17.99
C ILE A 9 7.50 -3.15 18.22
N ILE A 10 8.26 -4.17 18.65
CA ILE A 10 9.71 -4.07 18.83
C ILE A 10 10.38 -3.73 17.49
N PHE A 11 9.98 -4.38 16.41
CA PHE A 11 10.54 -4.13 15.09
C PHE A 11 10.28 -2.69 14.62
N ILE A 12 9.07 -2.18 14.80
CA ILE A 12 8.71 -0.78 14.51
C ILE A 12 9.57 0.18 15.35
N ALA A 13 9.70 -0.09 16.66
CA ALA A 13 10.50 0.75 17.55
C ALA A 13 11.98 0.79 17.15
N VAL A 14 12.56 -0.35 16.77
CA VAL A 14 13.94 -0.42 16.25
C VAL A 14 14.07 0.40 14.98
N PHE A 15 13.14 0.28 14.03
CA PHE A 15 13.17 1.06 12.79
C PHE A 15 13.08 2.58 13.04
N MET A 16 12.24 3.01 13.98
CA MET A 16 12.15 4.43 14.38
C MET A 16 13.48 4.93 14.98
N LEU A 17 14.14 4.12 15.79
CA LEU A 17 15.45 4.47 16.36
C LEU A 17 16.53 4.57 15.28
N LEU A 18 16.54 3.64 14.32
CA LEU A 18 17.49 3.69 13.20
C LEU A 18 17.26 4.94 12.33
N ASP A 19 16.01 5.28 12.04
CA ASP A 19 15.66 6.48 11.27
C ASP A 19 16.24 7.76 11.90
N GLN A 20 16.14 7.87 13.23
CA GLN A 20 16.73 8.99 13.99
C GLN A 20 18.27 8.96 13.99
N VAL A 21 18.88 7.79 14.18
CA VAL A 21 20.36 7.66 14.25
C VAL A 21 21.01 7.98 12.91
N PHE A 22 20.42 7.52 11.81
CA PHE A 22 21.00 7.73 10.49
C PHE A 22 20.73 9.13 9.93
N HIS A 23 19.92 9.96 10.61
CA HIS A 23 19.55 11.31 10.20
C HIS A 23 19.43 11.41 8.68
N LEU A 24 18.61 10.52 8.13
CA LEU A 24 18.34 10.44 6.70
C LEU A 24 17.50 11.66 6.33
N THR A 25 18.17 12.81 6.21
CA THR A 25 17.52 14.06 5.78
C THR A 25 17.03 13.83 4.35
N HIS A 26 15.72 13.92 4.17
CA HIS A 26 15.05 13.61 2.90
C HIS A 26 14.43 14.88 2.27
N GLY A 27 15.06 16.03 2.52
CA GLY A 27 14.68 17.35 1.97
C GLY A 27 14.53 18.43 3.04
N GLU A 28 14.35 19.67 2.62
CA GLU A 28 14.31 20.86 3.49
C GLU A 28 12.89 21.23 4.00
N GLY A 29 11.98 20.25 4.10
CA GLY A 29 10.60 20.47 4.56
C GLY A 29 10.41 20.24 6.06
N TRP A 30 9.42 20.92 6.68
CA TRP A 30 9.04 20.66 8.08
C TRP A 30 8.58 19.21 8.31
N TRP A 31 7.99 18.58 7.29
CA TRP A 31 7.60 17.16 7.33
C TRP A 31 8.79 16.20 7.34
N ALA A 32 9.96 16.62 6.84
CA ALA A 32 11.17 15.79 6.87
C ALA A 32 11.78 15.68 8.27
N GLN A 33 11.32 16.49 9.23
CA GLN A 33 11.69 16.39 10.64
C GLN A 33 10.87 15.36 11.40
N VAL A 34 9.79 14.83 10.80
CA VAL A 34 8.93 13.84 11.43
C VAL A 34 9.53 12.45 11.18
N PRO A 35 9.94 11.71 12.23
CA PRO A 35 10.50 10.38 12.06
C PRO A 35 9.52 9.44 11.35
N ALA A 36 10.04 8.57 10.50
CA ALA A 36 9.28 7.60 9.70
C ALA A 36 8.23 8.21 8.74
N PHE A 37 8.22 9.53 8.51
CA PHE A 37 7.23 10.19 7.64
C PHE A 37 7.22 9.61 6.23
N PHE A 38 8.40 9.45 5.61
CA PHE A 38 8.51 8.92 4.26
C PHE A 38 8.12 7.44 4.16
N ALA A 39 8.44 6.65 5.18
CA ALA A 39 8.01 5.26 5.27
C ALA A 39 6.47 5.16 5.36
N PHE A 40 5.85 6.00 6.18
CA PHE A 40 4.40 6.06 6.30
C PHE A 40 3.74 6.56 5.00
N LEU A 41 4.27 7.61 4.39
CA LEU A 41 3.79 8.15 3.13
C LEU A 41 3.91 7.10 2.00
N GLY A 42 5.03 6.39 1.92
CA GLY A 42 5.24 5.30 0.96
C GLY A 42 4.27 4.15 1.16
N PHE A 43 4.03 3.75 2.42
CA PHE A 43 3.04 2.73 2.75
C PHE A 43 1.62 3.16 2.36
N LEU A 44 1.23 4.39 2.71
CA LEU A 44 -0.10 4.93 2.39
C LEU A 44 -0.28 5.11 0.88
N GLY A 45 0.75 5.58 0.18
CA GLY A 45 0.77 5.67 -1.28
C GLY A 45 0.64 4.29 -1.93
N GLY A 46 1.35 3.28 -1.43
CA GLY A 46 1.21 1.90 -1.90
C GLY A 46 -0.19 1.34 -1.71
N LEU A 47 -0.80 1.56 -0.54
CA LEU A 47 -2.20 1.18 -0.29
C LEU A 47 -3.15 1.90 -1.26
N LEU A 48 -2.96 3.21 -1.45
CA LEU A 48 -3.79 4.00 -2.35
C LEU A 48 -3.73 3.44 -3.78
N ILE A 49 -2.52 3.16 -4.30
CA ILE A 49 -2.32 2.58 -5.63
C ILE A 49 -2.95 1.18 -5.70
N PHE A 50 -2.82 0.35 -4.67
CA PHE A 50 -3.45 -0.97 -4.63
C PHE A 50 -4.98 -0.89 -4.76
N PHE A 51 -5.62 0.00 -3.98
CA PHE A 51 -7.08 0.18 -4.04
C PHE A 51 -7.53 0.80 -5.37
N LEU A 52 -6.85 1.84 -5.85
CA LEU A 52 -7.11 2.45 -7.14
C LEU A 52 -6.97 1.43 -8.27
N GLY A 53 -5.92 0.62 -8.23
CA GLY A 53 -5.68 -0.46 -9.18
C GLY A 53 -6.84 -1.45 -9.20
N LYS A 54 -7.33 -1.86 -8.04
CA LYS A 54 -8.50 -2.75 -7.95
C LYS A 54 -9.75 -2.13 -8.60
N ILE A 55 -9.99 -0.83 -8.39
CA ILE A 55 -11.14 -0.13 -9.00
C ILE A 55 -10.98 -0.04 -10.51
N VAL A 56 -9.82 0.41 -10.99
CA VAL A 56 -9.53 0.58 -12.42
C VAL A 56 -9.57 -0.76 -13.15
N ILE A 57 -8.92 -1.79 -12.60
CA ILE A 57 -8.94 -3.15 -13.14
C ILE A 57 -10.36 -3.71 -13.14
N SER A 58 -11.12 -3.55 -12.05
CA SER A 58 -12.51 -4.02 -11.98
C SER A 58 -13.41 -3.34 -13.02
N ALA A 59 -13.20 -2.05 -13.29
CA ALA A 59 -13.96 -1.32 -14.29
C ALA A 59 -13.58 -1.72 -15.73
N LEU A 60 -12.29 -2.01 -15.98
CA LEU A 60 -11.80 -2.40 -17.31
C LEU A 60 -12.02 -3.89 -17.63
N LEU A 61 -11.92 -4.76 -16.63
CA LEU A 61 -12.05 -6.22 -16.79
C LEU A 61 -13.45 -6.76 -16.48
N HIS A 62 -14.41 -5.92 -16.05
CA HIS A 62 -15.83 -6.30 -16.09
C HIS A 62 -16.28 -6.46 -17.55
N ARG A 63 -16.00 -7.64 -18.10
CA ARG A 63 -16.50 -8.11 -19.38
C ARG A 63 -17.96 -8.49 -19.20
N ASN A 64 -18.81 -7.99 -20.10
CA ASN A 64 -20.24 -8.28 -20.08
C ASN A 64 -20.47 -9.80 -20.13
N GLU A 65 -21.27 -10.30 -19.18
CA GLU A 65 -21.61 -11.71 -18.94
C GLU A 65 -22.24 -12.38 -20.18
N ASN A 66 -22.84 -11.57 -21.05
CA ASN A 66 -23.55 -12.01 -22.26
C ASN A 66 -22.61 -12.45 -23.41
N TYR A 67 -21.28 -12.38 -23.23
CA TYR A 67 -20.32 -12.74 -24.29
C TYR A 67 -20.41 -14.22 -24.72
N TYR A 68 -20.75 -15.13 -23.82
CA TYR A 68 -20.89 -16.56 -24.15
C TYR A 68 -22.32 -16.97 -24.51
N GLU A 69 -23.29 -16.06 -24.37
CA GLU A 69 -24.69 -16.35 -24.72
C GLU A 69 -24.96 -16.18 -26.22
N SER A 70 -24.18 -15.37 -26.93
CA SER A 70 -24.36 -15.15 -28.37
C SER A 70 -24.10 -16.39 -29.24
N ASP A 71 -23.29 -17.34 -28.76
CA ASP A 71 -22.97 -18.58 -29.50
C ASP A 71 -24.00 -19.70 -29.28
N ARG A 72 -24.89 -19.60 -28.29
CA ARG A 72 -25.85 -20.67 -27.95
C ARG A 72 -27.14 -20.64 -28.76
N ASN A 73 -27.39 -19.54 -29.48
CA ASN A 73 -28.67 -19.25 -30.14
C ASN A 73 -28.59 -19.46 -31.67
N ASN A 74 -27.47 -19.97 -32.17
CA ASN A 74 -27.16 -20.18 -33.60
C ASN A 74 -26.98 -21.69 -33.95
N GLN A 75 -27.54 -22.60 -33.15
CA GLN A 75 -27.68 -24.03 -33.46
C GLN A 75 -29.15 -24.40 -33.57
#